data_AF-A0A6U1YLX3-F1
#
_entry.id   AF-A0A6U1YLX3-F1
#
_cell.length_a   1.000
_cell.length_b   1.000
_cell.length_c   1.000
_cell.angle_alpha   90.00
_cell.angle_beta   90.00
_cell.angle_gamma   90.00
#
_symmetry.space_group_name_H-M   'P 1'
#
loop_
_entity.id
_entity.type
_entity.pdbx_description
1 polymer ?
#
loop_
_entity_poly.entity_id
_entity_poly.type
_entity_poly.pdbx_seq_one_letter_code
_entity_poly.pdbx_strand_id
1 'polypeptide(L)'
;DIGPPSCVSAGFDTLWIEQRRLCIHNRNYSLSSKMLVASLIAALVVPVLTLSNGSKRTMRMRRLSLPMAPRFDPLTQRWYPTEPEDTEGYGPVGSLIRQGPKPFLERVLKPDDYEQAVFKYMANTGVNRREAQGNMDAYLRNPNDWAFQKNEEAKGRSKLDYGEFNTSPKQVLLTATWATMVGAYVYDVIVNYEKYAPPIIQEIVK
;
A
#
# COMPACT_ATOMS: atom_id res chain seq x y z
N ASP A 1 16.81 -47.92 -81.23
CA ASP A 1 15.99 -48.15 -80.03
C ASP A 1 16.69 -47.67 -78.78
N ILE A 2 16.29 -46.47 -78.35
CA ILE A 2 16.76 -45.76 -77.17
C ILE A 2 15.67 -45.89 -76.12
N GLY A 3 15.97 -46.54 -75.00
CA GLY A 3 15.11 -46.59 -73.82
C GLY A 3 15.76 -45.80 -72.66
N PRO A 4 15.03 -44.92 -71.96
CA PRO A 4 15.61 -44.03 -70.95
C PRO A 4 15.77 -44.72 -69.58
N PRO A 5 16.76 -44.30 -68.77
CA PRO A 5 16.77 -44.58 -67.33
C PRO A 5 15.89 -43.56 -66.59
N SER A 6 14.93 -44.05 -65.81
CA SER A 6 14.10 -43.23 -64.92
C SER A 6 14.71 -43.11 -63.52
N CYS A 7 14.54 -41.90 -63.00
CA CYS A 7 15.25 -41.28 -61.89
C CYS A 7 14.81 -41.78 -60.51
N VAL A 8 15.76 -41.73 -59.58
CA VAL A 8 15.62 -41.94 -58.14
C VAL A 8 14.73 -40.85 -57.53
N SER A 9 13.58 -41.25 -56.98
CA SER A 9 12.76 -40.41 -56.09
C SER A 9 13.05 -40.78 -54.64
N ALA A 10 14.09 -40.18 -54.05
CA ALA A 10 14.25 -40.11 -52.61
C ALA A 10 13.83 -38.70 -52.18
N GLY A 11 12.63 -38.57 -51.63
CA GLY A 11 12.12 -37.28 -51.20
C GLY A 11 10.84 -37.38 -50.38
N PHE A 12 10.88 -36.70 -49.24
CA PHE A 12 9.74 -36.01 -48.60
C PHE A 12 8.97 -36.60 -47.41
N ASP A 13 9.39 -37.69 -46.77
CA ASP A 13 8.61 -38.21 -45.62
C ASP A 13 9.24 -38.08 -44.21
N THR A 14 10.49 -37.61 -44.09
CA THR A 14 11.17 -37.56 -42.77
C THR A 14 11.29 -36.18 -42.13
N LEU A 15 10.96 -35.10 -42.84
CA LEU A 15 11.08 -33.72 -42.34
C LEU A 15 9.82 -33.19 -41.62
N TRP A 16 8.67 -33.84 -41.76
CA TRP A 16 7.42 -33.42 -41.10
C TRP A 16 7.23 -33.96 -39.68
N ILE A 17 8.04 -34.94 -39.26
CA ILE A 17 7.91 -35.59 -37.94
C ILE A 17 8.76 -34.87 -36.87
N GLU A 18 9.86 -34.23 -37.25
CA GLU A 18 10.72 -33.48 -36.33
C GLU A 18 10.11 -32.13 -35.88
N GLN A 19 9.35 -31.46 -36.76
CA GLN A 19 8.83 -30.11 -36.45
C GLN A 19 7.62 -30.11 -35.49
N ARG A 20 7.02 -31.28 -35.22
CA ARG A 20 5.97 -31.43 -34.18
C ARG A 20 6.51 -31.68 -32.78
N ARG A 21 7.79 -32.08 -32.61
CA ARG A 21 8.34 -32.33 -31.26
C ARG A 21 8.69 -31.04 -30.51
N LEU A 22 9.01 -29.94 -31.21
CA LEU A 22 9.37 -28.68 -30.56
C LEU A 22 8.16 -27.87 -30.04
N CYS A 23 6.96 -28.06 -30.61
CA CYS A 23 5.76 -27.36 -30.13
C CYS A 23 5.12 -27.98 -28.87
N ILE A 24 5.42 -29.24 -28.56
CA ILE A 24 4.83 -29.92 -27.39
C ILE A 24 5.61 -29.59 -26.10
N HIS A 25 6.91 -29.26 -26.20
CA HIS A 25 7.71 -28.99 -25.00
C HIS A 25 7.48 -27.59 -24.41
N ASN A 26 7.06 -26.60 -25.21
CA ASN A 26 6.85 -25.23 -24.70
C ASN A 26 5.48 -25.03 -24.00
N ARG A 27 4.59 -26.03 -24.04
CA ARG A 27 3.25 -25.92 -23.41
C ARG A 27 3.20 -26.38 -21.95
N ASN A 28 4.22 -27.10 -21.48
CA ASN A 28 4.21 -27.71 -20.15
C ASN A 28 4.76 -26.82 -19.03
N TYR A 29 5.48 -25.72 -19.36
CA TYR A 29 5.92 -24.76 -18.34
C TYR A 29 4.81 -23.78 -17.92
N SER A 30 3.77 -23.59 -18.75
CA SER A 30 2.69 -22.64 -18.43
C SER A 30 1.70 -23.14 -17.37
N LEU A 31 1.59 -24.45 -17.17
CA LEU A 31 0.59 -25.03 -16.24
C LEU A 31 1.16 -25.25 -14.84
N SER A 32 2.45 -25.53 -14.71
CA SER A 32 3.12 -25.70 -13.42
C SER A 32 3.19 -24.39 -12.62
N SER A 33 3.49 -23.26 -13.27
CA SER A 33 3.54 -21.95 -12.59
C SER A 33 2.17 -21.44 -12.13
N LYS A 34 1.10 -21.72 -12.88
CA LYS A 34 -0.26 -21.28 -12.50
C LYS A 34 -0.82 -22.07 -11.31
N MET A 35 -0.45 -23.35 -11.18
CA MET A 35 -0.85 -24.21 -10.06
C MET A 35 -0.10 -23.85 -8.77
N LEU A 36 1.15 -23.39 -8.86
CA LEU A 36 1.91 -22.92 -7.69
C LEU A 36 1.38 -21.58 -7.14
N VAL A 37 0.93 -20.66 -8.02
CA VAL A 37 0.35 -19.38 -7.58
C VAL A 37 -1.03 -19.59 -6.95
N ALA A 38 -1.86 -20.49 -7.48
CA ALA A 38 -3.17 -20.80 -6.89
C ALA A 38 -3.06 -21.47 -5.51
N SER A 39 -2.04 -22.31 -5.28
CA SER A 39 -1.83 -22.97 -3.98
C SER A 39 -1.27 -22.05 -2.89
N LEU A 40 -0.52 -21.00 -3.26
CA LEU A 40 -0.06 -19.99 -2.31
C LEU A 40 -1.20 -19.08 -1.82
N ILE A 41 -2.20 -18.83 -2.68
CA ILE A 41 -3.39 -18.04 -2.32
C ILE A 41 -4.30 -18.83 -1.36
N ALA A 42 -4.42 -20.15 -1.53
CA ALA A 42 -5.23 -20.99 -0.65
C ALA A 42 -4.60 -21.21 0.74
N ALA A 43 -3.27 -21.15 0.87
CA ALA A 43 -2.57 -21.32 2.15
C ALA A 43 -2.58 -20.09 3.06
N LEU A 44 -3.03 -18.93 2.58
CA LEU A 44 -3.22 -17.72 3.39
C LEU A 44 -4.67 -17.56 3.92
N VAL A 45 -5.57 -18.46 3.54
CA VAL A 45 -6.97 -18.45 3.97
C VAL A 45 -7.16 -19.56 4.99
N VAL A 46 -7.06 -19.18 6.28
CA VAL A 46 -7.37 -19.95 7.52
C VAL A 46 -6.18 -20.73 8.09
N PRO A 47 -5.86 -20.65 9.41
CA PRO A 47 -6.72 -20.34 10.57
C PRO A 47 -6.28 -19.07 11.32
N VAL A 48 -7.08 -18.40 12.15
CA VAL A 48 -7.30 -18.75 13.56
C VAL A 48 -8.52 -17.98 14.08
N LEU A 49 -9.58 -18.73 14.38
CA LEU A 49 -10.59 -18.37 15.38
C LEU A 49 -10.08 -18.89 16.72
N THR A 50 -9.41 -18.06 17.53
CA THR A 50 -9.36 -18.22 19.00
C THR A 50 -8.87 -16.93 19.67
N LEU A 51 -9.73 -16.40 20.55
CA LEU A 51 -9.48 -15.63 21.77
C LEU A 51 -8.83 -14.23 21.67
N SER A 52 -9.63 -13.19 21.96
CA SER A 52 -9.35 -12.30 23.09
C SER A 52 -10.57 -11.42 23.41
N ASN A 53 -11.16 -11.63 24.58
CA ASN A 53 -12.15 -10.75 25.19
C ASN A 53 -11.42 -9.52 25.75
N GLY A 54 -11.25 -8.48 24.92
CA GLY A 54 -10.72 -7.20 25.34
C GLY A 54 -11.78 -6.36 26.03
N SER A 55 -11.80 -6.40 27.37
CA SER A 55 -12.58 -5.51 28.22
C SER A 55 -12.34 -4.04 27.82
N LYS A 56 -13.41 -3.34 27.40
CA LYS A 56 -13.38 -1.91 27.14
C LYS A 56 -13.28 -1.16 28.47
N ARG A 57 -12.06 -0.99 28.98
CA ARG A 57 -11.78 0.02 30.00
C ARG A 57 -11.87 1.39 29.35
N THR A 58 -13.01 2.05 29.53
CA THR A 58 -13.17 3.49 29.33
C THR A 58 -12.26 4.22 30.32
N MET A 59 -11.01 4.48 29.92
CA MET A 59 -10.21 5.48 30.61
C MET A 59 -10.77 6.85 30.27
N ARG A 60 -11.54 7.39 31.22
CA ARG A 60 -11.90 8.80 31.30
C ARG A 60 -10.60 9.60 31.47
N MET A 61 -10.06 10.13 30.37
CA MET A 61 -8.95 11.08 30.46
C MET A 61 -9.40 12.30 31.27
N ARG A 62 -8.83 12.43 32.47
CA ARG A 62 -8.81 13.69 33.20
C ARG A 62 -8.01 14.67 32.36
N ARG A 63 -8.63 15.80 32.00
CA ARG A 63 -7.92 17.00 31.53
C ARG A 63 -7.07 17.52 32.69
N LEU A 64 -5.87 16.97 32.85
CA LEU A 64 -4.81 17.65 33.57
C LEU A 64 -4.16 18.58 32.54
N SER A 65 -4.10 19.86 32.86
CA SER A 65 -3.29 20.84 32.13
C SER A 65 -1.83 20.39 32.22
N LEU A 66 -1.36 19.68 31.20
CA LEU A 66 -0.09 19.00 31.24
C LEU A 66 1.06 19.95 30.86
N PRO A 67 2.21 19.89 31.55
CA PRO A 67 3.48 20.48 31.12
C PRO A 67 4.10 19.76 29.88
N MET A 68 3.26 19.26 28.97
CA MET A 68 3.58 18.35 27.84
C MET A 68 3.86 19.05 26.50
N ALA A 69 4.06 20.38 26.49
CA ALA A 69 4.30 21.08 25.24
C ALA A 69 5.78 20.95 24.81
N PRO A 70 6.07 20.55 23.56
CA PRO A 70 7.42 20.65 22.99
C PRO A 70 7.94 22.08 23.11
N ARG A 71 9.23 22.23 23.37
CA ARG A 71 9.85 23.55 23.51
C ARG A 71 10.49 23.98 22.19
N PHE A 72 10.42 25.27 21.92
CA PHE A 72 11.07 25.88 20.77
C PHE A 72 12.45 26.39 21.18
N ASP A 73 13.49 25.98 20.46
CA ASP A 73 14.83 26.56 20.60
C ASP A 73 15.00 27.70 19.58
N PRO A 74 15.13 28.96 20.02
CA PRO A 74 15.32 30.10 19.12
C PRO A 74 16.67 30.09 18.40
N LEU A 75 17.69 29.37 18.90
CA LEU A 75 19.01 29.30 18.28
C LEU A 75 19.02 28.37 17.07
N THR A 76 18.37 27.22 17.19
CA THR A 76 18.28 26.21 16.12
C THR A 76 17.02 26.35 15.26
N GLN A 77 16.07 27.19 15.68
CA GLN A 77 14.72 27.33 15.10
C GLN A 77 13.96 26.01 14.99
N ARG A 78 14.21 25.08 15.92
CA ARG A 78 13.62 23.73 15.95
C ARG A 78 12.86 23.50 17.25
N TRP A 79 11.82 22.69 17.12
CA TRP A 79 11.08 22.12 18.24
C TRP A 79 11.73 20.83 18.69
N TYR A 80 11.83 20.65 20.00
CA TYR A 80 12.35 19.44 20.62
C TYR A 80 11.39 18.91 21.70
N PRO A 81 11.29 17.58 21.86
CA PRO A 81 10.49 16.97 22.92
C PRO A 81 11.08 17.31 24.29
N THR A 82 10.22 17.56 25.28
CA THR A 82 10.66 17.86 26.66
C THR A 82 10.69 16.58 27.50
N GLU A 83 9.78 15.65 27.22
CA GLU A 83 9.61 14.40 27.98
C GLU A 83 9.59 13.16 27.06
N PRO A 84 9.93 11.97 27.58
CA PRO A 84 9.88 10.73 26.78
C PRO A 84 8.47 10.41 26.27
N GLU A 85 7.42 10.83 26.97
CA GLU A 85 6.02 10.69 26.55
C GLU A 85 5.70 11.52 25.29
N ASP A 86 6.46 12.60 25.03
CA ASP A 86 6.40 13.38 23.79
C ASP A 86 6.99 12.62 22.59
N THR A 87 7.40 11.37 22.76
CA THR A 87 7.81 10.47 21.67
C THR A 87 6.79 9.37 21.41
N GLU A 88 5.78 9.19 22.28
CA GLU A 88 4.74 8.17 22.15
C GLU A 88 3.75 8.50 21.03
N GLY A 89 4.16 8.15 19.82
CA GLY A 89 3.36 8.24 18.60
C GLY A 89 3.26 6.90 17.88
N TYR A 90 2.54 6.88 16.76
CA TYR A 90 2.55 5.72 15.87
C TYR A 90 3.56 5.93 14.74
N GLY A 91 4.20 4.84 14.29
CA GLY A 91 5.17 4.86 13.20
C GLY A 91 4.55 5.13 11.81
N PRO A 92 5.37 5.26 10.75
CA PRO A 92 4.90 5.58 9.40
C PRO A 92 3.83 4.63 8.86
N VAL A 93 3.95 3.33 9.15
CA VAL A 93 2.93 2.31 8.78
C VAL A 93 1.57 2.64 9.39
N GLY A 94 1.55 3.21 10.59
CA GLY A 94 0.33 3.67 11.24
C GLY A 94 -0.32 4.86 10.52
N SER A 95 0.46 5.71 9.83
CA SER A 95 -0.07 6.77 8.97
C SER A 95 -0.67 6.19 7.69
N LEU A 96 -0.01 5.18 7.10
CA LEU A 96 -0.50 4.50 5.90
C LEU A 96 -1.89 3.90 6.12
N ILE A 97 -2.07 3.18 7.22
CA ILE A 97 -3.32 2.50 7.55
C ILE A 97 -4.46 3.50 7.82
N ARG A 98 -4.18 4.60 8.52
CA ARG A 98 -5.22 5.54 8.97
C ARG A 98 -5.59 6.57 7.91
N GLN A 99 -4.58 7.16 7.29
CA GLN A 99 -4.71 8.40 6.50
C GLN A 99 -4.23 8.24 5.05
N GLY A 100 -3.64 7.09 4.73
CA GLY A 100 -3.31 6.68 3.37
C GLY A 100 -1.84 6.90 2.97
N PRO A 101 -1.53 6.73 1.68
CA PRO A 101 -0.15 6.68 1.20
C PRO A 101 0.58 8.02 1.24
N LYS A 102 -0.14 9.14 1.10
CA LYS A 102 0.48 10.47 1.09
C LYS A 102 1.20 10.82 2.40
N PRO A 103 0.56 10.74 3.59
CA PRO A 103 1.27 10.99 4.85
C PRO A 103 2.36 9.94 5.13
N PHE A 104 2.18 8.70 4.66
CA PHE A 104 3.25 7.68 4.73
C PHE A 104 4.50 8.12 3.95
N LEU A 105 4.33 8.57 2.71
CA LEU A 105 5.44 9.04 1.87
C LEU A 105 6.12 10.26 2.48
N GLU A 106 5.37 11.22 3.01
CA GLU A 106 5.97 12.41 3.65
C GLU A 106 6.84 12.01 4.85
N ARG A 107 6.39 11.05 5.67
CA ARG A 107 7.15 10.56 6.83
C ARG A 107 8.40 9.77 6.45
N VAL A 108 8.40 9.12 5.28
CA VAL A 108 9.56 8.37 4.78
C VAL A 108 10.57 9.30 4.08
N LEU A 109 10.08 10.25 3.29
CA LEU A 109 10.92 11.13 2.47
C LEU A 109 11.44 12.34 3.25
N LYS A 110 10.66 12.87 4.19
CA LYS A 110 10.97 14.06 4.98
C LYS A 110 10.58 13.88 6.46
N PRO A 111 11.25 12.94 7.16
CA PRO A 111 10.92 12.64 8.56
C PRO A 111 11.10 13.88 9.46
N ASP A 112 12.17 14.65 9.29
CA ASP A 112 12.48 15.80 10.14
C ASP A 112 11.42 16.91 10.02
N ASP A 113 11.04 17.29 8.79
CA ASP A 113 10.03 18.32 8.55
C ASP A 113 8.66 17.92 9.11
N TYR A 114 8.31 16.64 8.96
CA TYR A 114 7.09 16.10 9.53
C TYR A 114 7.08 16.20 11.06
N GLU A 115 8.17 15.77 11.70
CA GLU A 115 8.30 15.79 13.17
C GLU A 115 8.26 17.22 13.72
N GLN A 116 8.93 18.17 13.04
CA GLN A 116 8.85 19.59 13.38
C GLN A 116 7.43 20.14 13.27
N ALA A 117 6.68 19.74 12.24
CA ALA A 117 5.29 20.14 12.07
C ALA A 117 4.39 19.57 13.18
N VAL A 118 4.59 18.30 13.56
CA VAL A 118 3.85 17.65 14.66
C VAL A 118 4.14 18.38 15.98
N PHE A 119 5.40 18.64 16.31
CA PHE A 119 5.75 19.34 17.55
C PHE A 119 5.21 20.76 17.59
N LYS A 120 5.27 21.49 16.47
CA LYS A 120 4.64 22.82 16.35
C LYS A 120 3.13 22.75 16.60
N TYR A 121 2.45 21.72 16.11
CA TYR A 121 1.03 21.53 16.35
C TYR A 121 0.73 21.20 17.82
N MET A 122 1.52 20.31 18.44
CA MET A 122 1.41 19.98 19.86
C MET A 122 1.57 21.23 20.73
N ALA A 123 2.59 22.05 20.47
CA ALA A 123 2.84 23.26 21.23
C ALA A 123 1.72 24.30 21.10
N ASN A 124 1.15 24.46 19.89
CA ASN A 124 0.08 25.42 19.65
C ASN A 124 -1.28 25.00 20.22
N THR A 125 -1.56 23.69 20.27
CA THR A 125 -2.89 23.17 20.61
C THR A 125 -2.94 22.46 21.95
N GLY A 126 -1.79 22.17 22.57
CA GLY A 126 -1.69 21.48 23.85
C GLY A 126 -2.22 20.04 23.81
N VAL A 127 -2.09 19.36 22.67
CA VAL A 127 -2.57 17.98 22.48
C VAL A 127 -1.43 16.97 22.53
N ASN A 128 -1.76 15.73 22.86
CA ASN A 128 -0.81 14.62 22.87
C ASN A 128 -0.25 14.35 21.46
N ARG A 129 0.96 13.78 21.41
CA ARG A 129 1.65 13.47 20.15
C ARG A 129 0.83 12.63 19.17
N ARG A 130 0.18 11.57 19.64
CA ARG A 130 -0.69 10.73 18.79
C ARG A 130 -1.80 11.53 18.12
N GLU A 131 -2.41 12.46 18.84
CA GLU A 131 -3.47 13.31 18.30
C GLU A 131 -2.89 14.34 17.31
N ALA A 132 -1.73 14.91 17.62
CA ALA A 132 -1.03 15.82 16.73
C ALA A 132 -0.59 15.15 15.42
N GLN A 133 -0.06 13.93 15.47
CA GLN A 133 0.25 13.11 14.30
C GLN A 133 -1.00 12.83 13.46
N GLY A 134 -2.11 12.47 14.12
CA GLY A 134 -3.39 12.26 13.43
C GLY A 134 -3.87 13.51 12.69
N ASN A 135 -3.76 14.68 13.33
CA ASN A 135 -4.11 15.97 12.72
C ASN A 135 -3.17 16.35 11.57
N MET A 136 -1.87 16.13 11.73
CA MET A 136 -0.89 16.41 10.67
C MET A 136 -1.11 15.50 9.47
N ASP A 137 -1.37 14.22 9.69
CA ASP A 137 -1.68 13.27 8.63
C ASP A 137 -3.00 13.62 7.91
N ALA A 138 -4.02 14.08 8.65
CA ALA A 138 -5.27 14.57 8.08
C ALA A 138 -5.06 15.80 7.19
N TYR A 139 -4.26 16.77 7.66
CA TYR A 139 -3.87 17.96 6.90
C TYR A 139 -3.12 17.59 5.61
N LEU A 140 -2.15 16.69 5.69
CA LEU A 140 -1.39 16.22 4.53
C LEU A 140 -2.31 15.52 3.51
N ARG A 141 -3.26 14.72 3.98
CA ARG A 141 -4.23 14.04 3.13
C ARG A 141 -5.12 15.02 2.37
N ASN A 142 -5.77 15.94 3.09
CA ASN A 142 -6.62 16.98 2.48
C ASN A 142 -6.63 18.26 3.35
N PRO A 143 -5.89 19.30 2.95
CA PRO A 143 -5.78 20.51 3.75
C PRO A 143 -7.08 21.34 3.79
N ASN A 144 -7.89 21.29 2.73
CA ASN A 144 -9.14 22.06 2.65
C ASN A 144 -10.20 21.49 3.60
N ASP A 145 -10.35 20.17 3.63
CA ASP A 145 -11.27 19.47 4.53
C ASP A 145 -10.85 19.65 5.99
N TRP A 146 -9.55 19.53 6.27
CA TRP A 146 -9.00 19.76 7.59
C TRP A 146 -9.26 21.18 8.09
N ALA A 147 -8.99 22.20 7.26
CA ALA A 147 -9.22 23.60 7.63
C ALA A 147 -10.71 23.90 7.87
N PHE A 148 -11.59 23.35 7.03
CA PHE A 148 -13.03 23.45 7.24
C PHE A 148 -13.44 22.83 8.59
N GLN A 149 -12.96 21.63 8.89
CA GLN A 149 -13.29 20.96 10.15
C GLN A 149 -12.76 21.72 11.36
N LYS A 150 -11.54 22.26 11.31
CA LYS A 150 -10.98 23.09 12.40
C LYS A 150 -11.78 24.37 12.61
N ASN A 151 -12.28 24.97 11.55
CA ASN A 151 -13.18 26.12 11.64
C ASN A 151 -14.53 25.73 12.28
N GLU A 152 -15.07 24.55 11.99
CA GLU A 152 -16.29 24.06 12.63
C GLU A 152 -16.08 23.66 14.11
N GLU A 153 -14.92 23.09 14.46
CA GLU A 153 -14.52 22.84 15.85
C GLU A 153 -14.40 24.15 16.64
N ALA A 154 -13.86 25.20 16.03
CA ALA A 154 -13.78 26.54 16.63
C ALA A 154 -15.17 27.17 16.86
N LYS A 155 -16.17 26.80 16.04
CA LYS A 155 -17.59 27.18 16.23
C LYS A 155 -18.32 26.33 17.27
N GLY A 156 -17.64 25.37 17.91
CA GLY A 156 -18.20 24.53 18.98
C GLY A 156 -18.76 23.19 18.53
N ARG A 157 -18.50 22.73 17.29
CA ARG A 157 -18.82 21.36 16.89
C ARG A 157 -17.90 20.34 17.60
N SER A 158 -18.29 19.06 17.53
CA SER A 158 -17.51 17.96 18.10
C SER A 158 -16.12 17.88 17.49
N LYS A 159 -15.09 17.83 18.36
CA LYS A 159 -13.71 17.60 17.98
C LYS A 159 -13.53 16.19 17.40
N LEU A 160 -12.93 16.08 16.22
CA LEU A 160 -12.64 14.78 15.61
C LEU A 160 -11.28 14.25 16.07
N ASP A 161 -11.26 13.01 16.56
CA ASP A 161 -10.01 12.31 16.90
C ASP A 161 -9.47 11.57 15.68
N TYR A 162 -8.49 12.18 15.02
CA TYR A 162 -7.81 11.59 13.87
C TYR A 162 -6.79 10.51 14.24
N GLY A 163 -6.38 10.39 15.51
CA GLY A 163 -5.41 9.40 15.98
C GLY A 163 -5.97 7.98 16.04
N GLU A 164 -7.30 7.86 16.10
CA GLU A 164 -8.03 6.57 16.16
C GLU A 164 -8.75 6.23 14.84
N PHE A 165 -8.76 7.16 13.87
CA PHE A 165 -9.55 7.06 12.65
C PHE A 165 -9.15 5.85 11.77
N ASN A 166 -10.14 5.14 11.21
CA ASN A 166 -9.98 4.00 10.29
C ASN A 166 -9.12 2.81 10.78
N THR A 167 -8.95 2.66 12.09
CA THR A 167 -8.20 1.51 12.66
C THR A 167 -9.02 0.22 12.78
N SER A 168 -10.26 0.19 12.26
CA SER A 168 -11.11 -1.00 12.30
C SER A 168 -10.46 -2.16 11.54
N PRO A 169 -10.15 -3.30 12.19
CA PRO A 169 -9.46 -4.42 11.54
C PRO A 169 -10.18 -4.92 10.28
N LYS A 170 -11.52 -4.84 10.29
CA LYS A 170 -12.36 -5.21 9.15
C LYS A 170 -12.12 -4.32 7.93
N GLN A 171 -11.97 -3.01 8.14
CA GLN A 171 -11.72 -2.06 7.05
C GLN A 171 -10.31 -2.26 6.49
N VAL A 172 -9.31 -2.38 7.37
CA VAL A 172 -7.92 -2.61 6.95
C VAL A 172 -7.80 -3.89 6.12
N LEU A 173 -8.43 -4.98 6.55
CA LEU A 173 -8.42 -6.23 5.82
C LEU A 173 -9.10 -6.10 4.45
N LEU A 174 -10.27 -5.44 4.39
CA LEU A 174 -10.98 -5.22 3.14
C LEU A 174 -10.14 -4.41 2.15
N THR A 175 -9.51 -3.32 2.61
CA THR A 175 -8.65 -2.49 1.76
C THR A 175 -7.42 -3.25 1.29
N ALA A 176 -6.81 -4.08 2.15
CA ALA A 176 -5.67 -4.92 1.78
C ALA A 176 -6.04 -5.97 0.72
N THR A 177 -7.20 -6.62 0.86
CA THR A 177 -7.70 -7.59 -0.12
C THR A 177 -7.93 -6.93 -1.48
N TRP A 178 -8.60 -5.78 -1.53
CA TRP A 178 -8.82 -5.05 -2.78
C TRP A 178 -7.52 -4.55 -3.40
N ALA A 179 -6.61 -3.99 -2.60
CA ALA A 179 -5.31 -3.54 -3.08
C ALA A 179 -4.50 -4.71 -3.69
N THR A 180 -4.58 -5.90 -3.11
CA THR A 180 -3.94 -7.11 -3.64
C THR A 180 -4.55 -7.55 -4.97
N MET A 181 -5.89 -7.58 -5.06
CA MET A 181 -6.58 -7.94 -6.32
C MET A 181 -6.25 -6.97 -7.45
N VAL A 182 -6.31 -5.65 -7.18
CA VAL A 182 -5.98 -4.61 -8.17
C VAL A 182 -4.50 -4.66 -8.53
N GLY A 183 -3.61 -4.83 -7.55
CA GLY A 183 -2.17 -4.94 -7.79
C GLY A 183 -1.81 -6.14 -8.67
N ALA A 184 -2.42 -7.29 -8.43
CA ALA A 184 -2.24 -8.48 -9.26
C ALA A 184 -2.74 -8.25 -10.70
N TYR A 185 -3.90 -7.60 -10.86
CA TYR A 185 -4.44 -7.26 -12.18
C TYR A 185 -3.52 -6.28 -12.94
N VAL A 186 -3.07 -5.21 -12.29
CA VAL A 186 -2.15 -4.23 -12.91
C VAL A 186 -0.82 -4.89 -13.28
N TYR A 187 -0.29 -5.75 -12.41
CA TYR A 187 0.91 -6.54 -12.71
C TYR A 187 0.71 -7.44 -13.94
N ASP A 188 -0.42 -8.13 -14.04
CA ASP A 188 -0.76 -8.95 -15.23
C ASP A 188 -0.82 -8.08 -16.50
N VAL A 189 -1.43 -6.90 -16.44
CA VAL A 189 -1.53 -5.99 -17.59
C VAL A 189 -0.15 -5.47 -18.02
N ILE A 190 0.74 -5.14 -17.08
CA ILE A 190 2.08 -4.62 -17.39
C ILE A 190 2.97 -5.72 -17.97
N VAL A 191 2.98 -6.92 -17.36
CA VAL A 191 3.85 -8.02 -17.79
C VAL A 191 3.34 -8.67 -19.08
N ASN A 192 2.02 -8.83 -19.21
CA ASN A 192 1.39 -9.43 -20.39
C ASN A 192 0.79 -8.37 -21.33
N TYR A 193 1.42 -7.19 -21.42
CA TYR A 193 0.88 -6.09 -22.22
C TYR A 193 0.66 -6.47 -23.69
N GLU A 194 1.51 -7.33 -24.25
CA GLU A 194 1.39 -7.81 -25.63
C GLU A 194 0.06 -8.53 -25.90
N LYS A 195 -0.49 -9.21 -24.90
CA LYS A 195 -1.78 -9.92 -24.99
C LYS A 195 -2.98 -8.97 -25.01
N TYR A 196 -2.81 -7.78 -24.41
CA TYR A 196 -3.88 -6.80 -24.23
C TYR A 196 -3.73 -5.58 -25.16
N ALA A 197 -2.58 -5.43 -25.82
CA ALA A 197 -2.33 -4.35 -26.76
C ALA A 197 -3.21 -4.52 -28.01
N PRO A 198 -3.93 -3.47 -28.45
CA PRO A 198 -4.62 -3.50 -29.72
C PRO A 198 -3.60 -3.67 -30.86
N PRO A 199 -3.98 -4.36 -31.96
CA PRO A 199 -3.07 -4.70 -33.05
C PRO A 199 -2.37 -3.49 -33.68
N ILE A 200 -2.99 -2.30 -33.63
CA ILE A 200 -2.43 -1.04 -34.12
C ILE A 200 -1.14 -0.62 -33.38
N ILE A 201 -1.03 -0.90 -32.08
CA ILE A 201 0.16 -0.54 -31.29
C ILE A 201 1.31 -1.53 -31.53
N GLN A 202 0.99 -2.78 -31.88
CA GLN A 202 1.99 -3.81 -32.19
C GLN A 202 2.78 -3.51 -33.47
N GLU A 203 2.20 -2.78 -34.43
CA GLU A 203 2.91 -2.35 -35.65
C GLU A 203 3.82 -1.14 -35.43
N ILE A 204 3.55 -0.29 -34.43
CA ILE A 204 4.35 0.92 -34.15
C ILE A 204 5.62 0.58 -33.36
N VAL A 205 5.60 -0.53 -32.59
CA VAL A 205 6.71 -0.94 -31.72
C VAL A 205 7.70 -1.90 -32.43
N LYS A 206 7.34 -2.45 -33.59
CA LYS A 206 8.24 -3.25 -34.44
C LYS A 206 9.11 -2.39 -35.33
#